data_AF-A0A7Y5R129-F1
#
_entry.id   AF-A0A7Y5R129-F1
#
_cell.length_a   1.000
_cell.length_b   1.000
_cell.length_c   1.000
_cell.angle_alpha   90.00
_cell.angle_beta   90.00
_cell.angle_gamma   90.00
#
_symmetry.space_group_name_H-M   'P 1'
#
loop_
_entity.id
_entity.type
_entity.pdbx_description
1 polymer ?
#
loop_
_entity_poly.entity_id
_entity_poly.type
_entity_poly.pdbx_seq_one_letter_code
_entity_poly.pdbx_strand_id
1 'polypeptide(L)' 'RVTVLDIERLVGRASAEPSALGALGSIRTFEEFKDAAERAFLLAKLREFDWIVSETARALDMPRSNLYKKIERYALVREA' A
#
# COMPACT_ATOMS: atom_id res chain seq x y z
N ARG A 1 17.09 -1.61 -33.62
CA ARG A 1 17.71 -0.45 -32.92
C ARG A 1 16.62 0.12 -32.04
N VAL A 2 16.79 0.14 -30.72
CA VAL A 2 15.77 0.71 -29.81
C VAL A 2 15.76 2.23 -30.00
N THR A 3 14.57 2.79 -30.22
CA THR A 3 14.35 4.21 -30.49
C THR A 3 13.80 4.93 -29.26
N VAL A 4 13.87 6.26 -29.24
CA VAL A 4 13.31 7.08 -28.14
C VAL A 4 11.80 6.82 -27.98
N LEU A 5 11.08 6.58 -29.07
CA LEU A 5 9.67 6.21 -29.06
C LEU A 5 9.41 4.85 -28.37
N ASP A 6 10.36 3.92 -28.44
CA ASP A 6 10.24 2.63 -27.75
C ASP A 6 10.39 2.80 -26.23
N ILE A 7 11.29 3.70 -25.80
CA ILE A 7 11.46 4.06 -24.38
C ILE A 7 10.21 4.79 -23.86
N GLU A 8 9.71 5.78 -24.60
CA GLU A 8 8.51 6.54 -24.22
C GLU A 8 7.27 5.65 -24.12
N ARG A 9 7.11 4.66 -25.01
CA ARG A 9 5.99 3.72 -24.98
C ARG A 9 6.06 2.74 -23.81
N LEU A 10 7.26 2.34 -23.39
CA LEU A 10 7.48 1.44 -22.26
C LEU A 10 7.34 2.15 -20.91
N VAL A 11 7.81 3.40 -20.82
CA VAL A 11 7.73 4.21 -19.59
C VAL A 11 6.36 4.87 -19.44
N GLY A 12 5.76 5.35 -20.53
CA GLY A 12 4.44 6.03 -20.56
C GLY A 12 3.23 5.10 -20.42
N ARG A 13 3.45 3.79 -20.27
CA ARG A 13 2.43 2.79 -19.95
C ARG A 13 2.76 2.01 -18.69
N ALA A 14 3.61 2.55 -17.81
CA ALA A 14 3.40 2.29 -16.40
C ALA A 14 2.01 2.85 -16.08
N SER A 15 1.07 1.96 -15.75
CA SER A 15 -0.27 2.30 -15.27
C SER A 15 -0.22 3.60 -14.44
N ALA A 16 -1.11 4.54 -14.72
CA ALA A 16 -1.20 5.84 -14.05
C ALA A 16 -1.41 5.76 -12.53
N GLU A 17 -1.54 4.54 -12.00
CA GLU A 17 -1.41 4.24 -10.59
C GLU A 17 0.07 4.39 -10.19
N PRO A 18 0.43 5.37 -9.34
CA PRO A 18 1.77 5.43 -8.79
C PRO A 18 2.05 4.07 -8.14
N SER A 19 3.03 3.35 -8.69
CA SER A 19 3.57 2.15 -8.03
C SER A 19 3.83 2.50 -6.57
N ALA A 20 3.47 1.63 -5.63
CA ALA A 20 3.73 1.85 -4.22
C ALA A 20 5.20 2.24 -3.96
N LEU A 21 6.13 1.73 -4.78
CA LEU A 21 7.54 2.13 -4.78
C LEU A 21 7.81 3.53 -5.33
N GLY A 22 7.09 3.95 -6.38
CA GLY A 22 7.19 5.29 -6.96
C GLY A 22 6.66 6.38 -6.01
N ALA A 23 5.63 6.07 -5.22
CA ALA A 23 5.13 6.97 -4.17
C ALA A 23 6.17 7.21 -3.07
N LEU A 24 6.98 6.19 -2.69
CA LEU A 24 8.06 6.35 -1.71
C LEU A 24 9.11 7.38 -2.13
N GLY A 25 9.36 7.55 -3.43
CA GLY A 25 10.31 8.53 -3.96
C GLY A 25 9.89 9.99 -3.75
N SER A 26 8.62 10.25 -3.43
CA SER A 26 8.07 11.60 -3.19
C SER A 26 8.03 11.98 -1.71
N ILE A 27 8.36 11.05 -0.81
CA ILE A 27 8.28 11.24 0.65
C ILE A 27 9.42 12.12 1.14
N ARG A 28 9.10 13.12 1.97
CA ARG A 28 10.06 14.14 2.42
C ARG A 28 10.51 13.94 3.86
N THR A 29 9.73 13.23 4.67
CA THR A 29 10.06 13.00 6.07
C THR A 29 9.99 11.53 6.45
N PHE A 30 10.72 11.16 7.51
CA PHE A 30 10.69 9.80 8.04
C PHE A 30 9.31 9.40 8.59
N GLU A 31 8.55 10.37 9.12
CA GLU A 31 7.21 10.08 9.64
C GLU A 31 6.23 9.78 8.50
N GLU A 32 6.27 10.55 7.41
CA GLU A 32 5.52 10.26 6.18
C GLU A 32 5.88 8.86 5.62
N PHE A 33 7.15 8.47 5.68
CA PHE A 33 7.59 7.14 5.27
C PHE A 33 6.96 6.05 6.13
N LYS A 34 6.99 6.22 7.46
CA LYS A 34 6.40 5.25 8.38
C LYS A 34 4.90 5.09 8.15
N ASP A 35 4.18 6.19 7.95
CA ASP A 35 2.74 6.14 7.67
C ASP A 35 2.43 5.44 6.34
N ALA A 36 3.19 5.75 5.28
CA ALA A 36 3.02 5.09 3.98
C ALA A 36 3.34 3.59 4.06
N ALA A 37 4.42 3.22 4.75
CA ALA A 37 4.82 1.83 4.94
C ALA A 37 3.80 1.06 5.77
N GLU A 38 3.32 1.65 6.87
CA GLU A 38 2.30 1.02 7.72
C GLU A 38 0.99 0.83 6.95
N ARG A 39 0.52 1.85 6.22
CA ARG A 39 -0.68 1.74 5.37
C ARG A 39 -0.57 0.60 4.36
N ALA A 40 0.54 0.55 3.62
CA ALA A 40 0.76 -0.48 2.60
C ALA A 40 0.83 -1.89 3.21
N PHE A 41 1.53 -2.04 4.33
CA PHE A 41 1.65 -3.30 5.05
C PHE A 41 0.30 -3.82 5.52
N LEU A 42 -0.51 -2.97 6.17
CA LEU A 42 -1.83 -3.36 6.68
C LEU A 42 -2.79 -3.72 5.55
N LEU A 43 -2.78 -2.95 4.45
CA LEU A 43 -3.61 -3.25 3.29
C LEU A 43 -3.25 -4.62 2.68
N ALA A 44 -1.96 -4.91 2.52
CA ALA A 44 -1.49 -6.20 2.00
C ALA A 44 -1.94 -7.35 2.91
N LYS A 45 -1.81 -7.19 4.23
CA LYS A 45 -2.21 -8.21 5.21
C LYS A 45 -3.72 -8.41 5.27
N LEU A 46 -4.51 -7.33 5.20
CA LEU A 46 -5.97 -7.45 5.12
C LEU A 46 -6.42 -8.22 3.88
N ARG A 47 -5.74 -8.04 2.73
CA ARG A 47 -6.01 -8.83 1.52
C ARG A 47 -5.61 -10.29 1.68
N GLU A 48 -4.45 -10.56 2.27
CA GLU A 48 -3.94 -11.92 2.53
C GLU A 48 -4.90 -12.77 3.36
N PHE A 49 -5.62 -12.15 4.30
CA PHE A 49 -6.59 -12.81 5.17
C PHE A 49 -8.05 -12.53 4.78
N ASP A 50 -8.34 -12.24 3.51
CA ASP A 50 -9.70 -12.04 2.98
C ASP A 50 -10.55 -11.02 3.76
N TRP A 51 -9.90 -10.00 4.33
CA TRP A 51 -10.50 -8.98 5.19
C TRP A 51 -11.12 -9.52 6.49
N ILE A 52 -10.74 -10.73 6.93
CA ILE A 52 -11.09 -11.27 8.24
C ILE A 52 -10.24 -10.58 9.32
N VAL A 53 -10.74 -9.46 9.84
CA VAL A 53 -10.02 -8.58 10.80
C VAL A 53 -9.55 -9.34 12.04
N SER A 54 -10.34 -10.29 12.54
CA SER A 54 -9.98 -11.09 13.73
C SER A 54 -8.78 -11.99 13.50
N GLU A 55 -8.69 -12.60 12.32
CA GLU A 55 -7.59 -13.46 11.93
C GLU A 55 -6.35 -12.64 11.58
N THR A 56 -6.53 -11.55 10.84
CA THR A 56 -5.45 -10.59 10.52
C THR A 56 -4.80 -10.06 11.80
N ALA A 57 -5.59 -9.62 12.77
CA ALA A 57 -5.07 -9.12 14.04
C ALA A 57 -4.29 -10.18 14.83
N ARG A 58 -4.74 -11.44 14.81
CA ARG A 58 -4.04 -12.58 15.43
C ARG A 58 -2.72 -12.86 14.71
N ALA A 59 -2.71 -12.86 13.38
CA ALA A 59 -1.51 -13.08 12.57
C ALA A 59 -0.47 -11.97 12.75
N LEU A 60 -0.93 -10.73 13.01
CA LEU A 60 -0.07 -9.57 13.27
C LEU A 60 0.27 -9.37 14.76
N ASP A 61 -0.10 -10.32 15.63
CA ASP A 61 0.11 -10.26 17.08
C ASP A 61 -0.32 -8.91 17.69
N MET A 62 -1.52 -8.44 17.31
CA MET A 62 -2.08 -7.20 17.84
C MET A 62 -3.54 -7.35 18.27
N PRO A 63 -4.02 -6.54 19.24
CA PRO A 63 -5.43 -6.52 19.59
C PRO A 63 -6.29 -6.10 18.40
N ARG A 64 -7.44 -6.78 18.21
CA ARG A 64 -8.41 -6.44 17.17
C ARG A 64 -8.83 -4.97 17.19
N SER A 65 -9.00 -4.39 18.38
CA SER A 65 -9.35 -2.97 18.56
C SER A 65 -8.27 -2.02 18.03
N ASN A 66 -7.00 -2.42 18.07
CA ASN A 66 -5.91 -1.64 17.48
C ASN A 66 -5.99 -1.67 15.95
N LEU A 67 -6.21 -2.86 15.37
CA LEU A 67 -6.33 -3.01 13.92
C LEU A 67 -7.51 -2.20 13.36
N TYR A 68 -8.66 -2.19 14.05
CA TYR A 68 -9.79 -1.33 13.66
C TYR A 68 -9.43 0.15 13.62
N LYS A 69 -8.75 0.67 14.64
CA LYS A 69 -8.30 2.07 14.67
C LYS A 69 -7.35 2.40 13.53
N LYS A 70 -6.49 1.45 13.14
CA LYS A 70 -5.57 1.63 12.01
C LYS A 70 -6.28 1.59 10.66
N ILE A 71 -7.24 0.68 10.48
CA ILE A 71 -8.11 0.65 9.28
C ILE A 71 -8.81 1.99 9.08
N GLU A 72 -9.40 2.53 10.16
CA GLU A 72 -10.07 3.83 10.15
C GLU A 72 -9.09 4.97 9.87
N ARG A 73 -7.98 5.05 10.63
CA ARG A 73 -6.94 6.08 10.46
C ARG A 73 -6.44 6.18 9.01
N TYR A 74 -6.20 5.04 8.37
CA TYR A 74 -5.62 4.97 7.03
C TYR A 74 -6.68 4.88 5.92
N ALA A 75 -7.97 4.98 6.26
CA ALA A 75 -9.10 4.83 5.34
C ALA A 75 -8.96 3.60 4.42
N LEU A 76 -8.63 2.45 5.02
CA LEU A 76 -8.43 1.21 4.27
C LEU A 76 -9.79 0.64 3.87
N VAL A 77 -9.99 0.46 2.57
CA VAL A 77 -11.22 -0.08 1.98
C VAL A 77 -10.94 -1.31 1.13
N ARG A 78 -11.89 -2.24 1.12
CA ARG A 78 -11.87 -3.39 0.23
C ARG A 78 -12.17 -2.90 -1.19
N GLU A 79 -11.25 -3.17 -2.12
CA GLU A 79 -11.51 -2.97 -3.56
C GLU A 79 -12.64 -3.93 -3.98
N ALA A 80 -13.63 -3.40 -4.71
CA ALA A 80 -14.80 -4.12 -5.17
C ALA A 80 -14.50 -5.00 -6.39
#